data_AF-A0A7W3X2C0-F1
#
_entry.id   AF-A0A7W3X2C0-F1
#
_cell.length_a   1.000
_cell.length_b   1.000
_cell.length_c   1.000
_cell.angle_alpha   90.00
_cell.angle_beta   90.00
_cell.angle_gamma   90.00
#
_symmetry.space_group_name_H-M   'P 1'
#
loop_
_entity.id
_entity.type
_entity.pdbx_description
1 polymer ?
#
loop_
_entity_poly.entity_id
_entity_poly.type
_entity_poly.pdbx_seq_one_letter_code
_entity_poly.pdbx_strand_id
1 'polypeptide(L)'
;MTNGQALAFSEDNSGVLHQGTGVQNFVFNRLDYLLWRNLLDGKSVGDITKEDLKEHFTSFQFAFRTSVEHYFPQTDPSGARKMKDVDRFGNLCLISPSSNSRLSNYSPQDKKKFYRENNRAESLKQAIMMNYPEWGPVGQGLKNIEKHESLMLEVLTDSKA
;
A
#
# COMPACT_ATOMS: atom_id res chain seq x y z
N MET A 1 -0.69 25.39 10.17
CA MET A 1 0.72 25.65 9.83
C MET A 1 1.54 24.49 10.38
N THR A 2 1.87 23.50 9.55
CA THR A 2 2.82 22.45 9.93
C THR A 2 4.22 23.00 9.70
N ASN A 3 4.94 23.26 10.79
CA ASN A 3 6.35 23.64 10.74
C ASN A 3 7.08 22.61 9.88
N GLY A 4 7.69 23.07 8.79
CA GLY A 4 8.34 22.26 7.77
C GLY A 4 9.57 21.53 8.29
N GLN A 5 9.39 20.56 9.18
CA GLN A 5 10.32 19.44 9.26
C GLN A 5 10.29 18.77 7.89
N ALA A 6 11.40 18.86 7.18
CA ALA A 6 11.65 18.01 6.03
C ALA A 6 11.29 16.58 6.47
N LEU A 7 10.38 15.95 5.73
CA LEU A 7 9.99 14.56 5.96
C LEU A 7 11.16 13.67 5.55
N ALA A 8 12.21 13.69 6.38
CA ALA A 8 13.27 12.71 6.34
C ALA A 8 12.66 11.42 6.89
N PHE A 9 12.19 10.58 5.98
CA PHE A 9 11.81 9.22 6.31
C PHE A 9 13.11 8.46 6.61
N SER A 10 13.35 8.15 7.88
CA SER A 10 14.37 7.18 8.27
C SER A 10 13.66 5.96 8.84
N GLU A 11 14.27 4.78 8.72
CA GLU A 11 13.76 3.56 9.37
C GLU A 11 13.55 3.77 10.88
N ASP A 12 14.43 4.57 11.50
CA ASP A 12 14.40 4.95 12.91
C ASP A 12 13.24 5.88 13.31
N ASN A 13 12.50 6.45 12.34
CA ASN A 13 11.33 7.32 12.61
C ASN A 13 10.05 6.81 11.89
N SER A 14 9.92 5.49 11.73
CA SER A 14 8.76 4.83 11.11
C SER A 14 7.43 5.01 11.85
N GLY A 15 7.45 5.52 13.10
CA GLY A 15 6.24 5.78 13.89
C GLY A 15 5.27 6.78 13.24
N VAL A 16 5.71 7.62 12.32
CA VAL A 16 4.82 8.50 11.52
C VAL A 16 4.07 7.77 10.42
N LEU A 17 4.53 6.57 10.04
CA LEU A 17 3.96 5.74 8.98
C LEU A 17 3.11 4.59 9.52
N HIS A 18 3.20 4.27 10.82
CA HIS A 18 2.44 3.19 11.46
C HIS A 18 1.21 3.74 12.20
N GLN A 19 0.49 4.67 11.58
CA GLN A 19 -0.63 5.39 12.21
C GLN A 19 -1.99 5.01 11.63
N GLY A 20 -2.06 3.92 10.86
CA GLY A 20 -3.30 3.51 10.22
C GLY A 20 -3.86 4.63 9.34
N THR A 21 -5.11 5.02 9.59
CA THR A 21 -5.77 6.11 8.86
C THR A 21 -5.22 7.51 9.17
N GLY A 22 -4.32 7.65 10.15
CA GLY A 22 -3.64 8.90 10.48
C GLY A 22 -2.43 9.23 9.60
N VAL A 23 -1.95 8.28 8.77
CA VAL A 23 -0.82 8.54 7.86
C VAL A 23 -1.23 9.57 6.81
N GLN A 24 -0.40 10.59 6.61
CA GLN A 24 -0.73 11.69 5.69
C GLN A 24 -0.82 11.22 4.24
N ASN A 25 -1.91 11.56 3.55
CA ASN A 25 -2.16 11.22 2.14
C ASN A 25 -1.01 11.61 1.20
N PHE A 26 -0.31 12.70 1.49
CA PHE A 26 0.85 13.15 0.73
C PHE A 26 1.95 12.07 0.66
N VAL A 27 2.15 11.28 1.72
CA VAL A 27 3.17 10.21 1.76
C VAL A 27 2.86 9.15 0.71
N PHE A 28 1.59 8.72 0.63
CA PHE A 28 1.14 7.74 -0.36
C PHE A 28 1.26 8.29 -1.77
N ASN A 29 0.84 9.54 -2.02
CA ASN A 29 0.98 10.18 -3.33
C ASN A 29 2.45 10.28 -3.77
N ARG A 30 3.35 10.66 -2.85
CA ARG A 30 4.80 10.70 -3.11
C ARG A 30 5.33 9.31 -3.43
N LEU A 31 4.95 8.30 -2.66
CA LEU A 31 5.34 6.92 -2.91
C LEU A 31 4.86 6.44 -4.28
N ASP A 32 3.58 6.61 -4.63
CA ASP A 32 3.04 6.21 -5.93
C ASP A 32 3.76 6.92 -7.09
N TYR A 33 4.15 8.18 -6.91
CA TYR A 33 4.99 8.89 -7.88
C TYR A 33 6.36 8.25 -8.08
N LEU A 34 7.04 7.89 -6.99
CA LEU A 34 8.35 7.26 -7.05
C LEU A 34 8.27 5.84 -7.62
N LEU A 35 7.25 5.08 -7.25
CA LEU A 35 6.96 3.77 -7.83
C LEU A 35 6.76 3.88 -9.34
N TRP A 36 5.90 4.82 -9.78
CA TRP A 36 5.64 5.05 -11.20
C TRP A 36 6.93 5.40 -11.95
N ARG A 37 7.72 6.34 -11.44
CA ARG A 37 8.99 6.76 -12.06
C ARG A 37 9.98 5.59 -12.14
N ASN A 38 10.21 4.89 -11.03
CA ASN A 38 11.17 3.78 -10.99
C ASN A 38 10.77 2.65 -11.96
N LEU A 39 9.50 2.27 -11.98
CA LEU A 39 8.98 1.25 -12.88
C LEU A 39 9.05 1.70 -14.35
N LEU A 40 8.78 2.99 -14.63
CA LEU A 40 8.91 3.56 -15.97
C LEU A 40 10.37 3.51 -16.46
N ASP A 41 11.33 3.79 -15.58
CA ASP A 41 12.77 3.70 -15.83
C ASP A 41 13.29 2.25 -15.93
N GLY A 42 12.40 1.25 -15.82
CA GLY A 42 12.73 -0.17 -15.91
C GLY A 42 13.33 -0.77 -14.64
N LYS A 43 13.31 -0.05 -13.51
CA LYS A 43 13.69 -0.59 -12.21
C LYS A 43 12.58 -1.47 -11.65
N SER A 44 12.94 -2.54 -10.97
CA SER A 44 11.98 -3.34 -10.20
C SER A 44 11.76 -2.77 -8.80
N VAL A 45 10.65 -3.16 -8.18
CA VAL A 45 10.37 -2.92 -6.76
C VAL A 45 10.40 -4.28 -6.07
N GLY A 46 11.53 -4.61 -5.44
CA GLY A 46 11.87 -5.99 -5.13
C GLY A 46 11.94 -6.82 -6.41
N ASP A 47 11.18 -7.91 -6.46
CA ASP A 47 11.10 -8.80 -7.63
C ASP A 47 10.01 -8.38 -8.64
N ILE A 48 9.31 -7.26 -8.40
CA ILE A 48 8.14 -6.85 -9.21
C ILE A 48 8.55 -5.83 -10.25
N THR A 49 8.29 -6.15 -11.52
CA THR A 49 8.54 -5.30 -12.68
C THR A 49 7.28 -4.57 -13.15
N LYS A 50 7.42 -3.63 -14.09
CA LYS A 50 6.25 -2.98 -14.71
C LYS A 50 5.39 -3.99 -15.48
N GLU A 51 6.01 -5.01 -16.07
CA GLU A 51 5.33 -6.08 -16.81
C GLU A 51 4.47 -6.95 -15.90
N ASP A 52 4.89 -7.17 -14.65
CA ASP A 52 4.10 -7.93 -13.69
C ASP A 52 2.80 -7.20 -13.29
N LEU A 53 2.84 -5.86 -13.27
CA LEU A 53 1.68 -5.02 -12.93
C LEU A 53 0.70 -4.84 -14.10
N LYS A 54 1.12 -5.10 -15.34
CA LYS A 54 0.26 -5.10 -16.54
C LYS A 54 -0.64 -3.85 -16.62
N GLU A 55 -1.95 -4.06 -16.74
CA GLU A 55 -2.97 -3.01 -16.82
C GLU A 55 -2.97 -2.08 -15.60
N HIS A 56 -2.59 -2.57 -14.41
CA HIS A 56 -2.51 -1.72 -13.22
C HIS A 56 -1.41 -0.66 -13.33
N PHE A 57 -0.38 -0.89 -14.15
CA PHE A 57 0.62 0.12 -14.45
C PHE A 57 0.20 0.98 -15.64
N THR A 58 -0.22 0.37 -16.76
CA THR A 58 -0.49 1.12 -18.00
C THR A 58 -1.73 2.01 -17.92
N SER A 59 -2.71 1.66 -17.07
CA SER A 59 -3.90 2.48 -16.83
C SER A 59 -3.81 3.36 -15.58
N PHE A 60 -2.69 3.33 -14.86
CA PHE A 60 -2.52 4.11 -13.63
C PHE A 60 -2.60 5.61 -13.93
N GLN A 61 -3.36 6.32 -13.09
CA GLN A 61 -3.49 7.77 -13.15
C GLN A 61 -3.51 8.32 -11.73
N PHE A 62 -2.80 9.42 -11.51
CA PHE A 62 -2.94 10.18 -10.28
C PHE A 62 -4.34 10.77 -10.20
N ALA A 63 -5.00 10.50 -9.09
CA ALA A 63 -6.34 11.00 -8.79
C ALA A 63 -6.39 11.50 -7.36
N PHE A 64 -7.34 12.38 -7.07
CA PHE A 64 -7.58 12.83 -5.71
C PHE A 64 -8.19 11.68 -4.89
N ARG A 65 -7.34 10.97 -4.15
CA ARG A 65 -7.71 9.90 -3.22
C ARG A 65 -7.45 10.40 -1.81
N THR A 66 -8.37 10.13 -0.90
CA THR A 66 -8.33 10.67 0.46
C THR A 66 -8.53 9.63 1.55
N SER A 67 -8.83 8.39 1.18
CA SER A 67 -9.12 7.33 2.13
C SER A 67 -7.94 6.38 2.23
N VAL A 68 -7.39 6.25 3.44
CA VAL A 68 -6.43 5.18 3.75
C VAL A 68 -7.23 3.91 4.03
N GLU A 69 -6.84 2.83 3.37
CA GLU A 69 -7.44 1.50 3.50
C GLU A 69 -6.41 0.51 4.01
N HIS A 70 -6.84 -0.35 4.92
CA HIS A 70 -6.07 -1.50 5.40
C HIS A 70 -6.28 -2.66 4.44
N TYR A 71 -5.23 -3.15 3.77
CA TYR A 71 -5.37 -4.26 2.83
C TYR A 71 -5.74 -5.57 3.54
N PHE A 72 -5.05 -5.88 4.63
CA PHE A 72 -5.47 -6.87 5.62
C PHE A 72 -6.35 -6.18 6.67
N PRO A 73 -7.59 -6.64 6.89
CA PRO A 73 -8.53 -5.96 7.78
C PRO A 73 -8.12 -6.07 9.26
N GLN A 74 -8.48 -5.06 10.06
CA GLN A 74 -8.19 -5.02 11.50
C GLN A 74 -8.83 -6.17 12.28
N THR A 75 -10.04 -6.54 11.88
CA THR A 75 -10.80 -7.67 12.40
C THR A 75 -11.03 -8.66 11.28
N ASP A 76 -10.86 -9.96 11.55
CA ASP A 76 -11.29 -10.97 10.59
C ASP A 76 -12.81 -10.84 10.28
N PRO A 77 -13.29 -11.35 9.14
CA PRO A 77 -14.71 -11.28 8.78
C PRO A 77 -15.66 -11.94 9.79
N SER A 78 -15.15 -12.82 10.65
CA SER A 78 -15.91 -13.45 11.75
C SER A 78 -15.92 -12.62 13.04
N GLY A 79 -15.22 -11.48 13.08
CA GLY A 79 -15.07 -10.61 14.25
C GLY A 79 -14.22 -11.20 15.39
N ALA A 80 -13.58 -12.36 15.18
CA ALA A 80 -13.06 -13.18 16.27
C ALA A 80 -11.62 -12.84 16.66
N ARG A 81 -10.79 -12.34 15.73
CA ARG A 81 -9.37 -12.01 15.99
C ARG A 81 -8.94 -10.70 15.34
N LYS A 82 -8.26 -9.88 16.14
CA LYS A 82 -7.55 -8.69 15.65
C LYS A 82 -6.14 -9.06 15.21
N MET A 83 -5.74 -8.59 14.03
CA MET A 83 -4.37 -8.70 13.57
C MET A 83 -3.47 -7.78 14.40
N LYS A 84 -2.32 -8.27 14.88
CA LYS A 84 -1.30 -7.42 15.51
C LYS A 84 -0.62 -6.56 14.43
N ASP A 85 -0.28 -5.33 14.80
CA ASP A 85 0.45 -4.38 13.96
C ASP A 85 -0.20 -4.12 12.59
N VAL A 86 -1.53 -4.10 12.56
CA VAL A 86 -2.32 -3.87 11.34
C VAL A 86 -2.16 -2.46 10.77
N ASP A 87 -1.78 -1.49 11.60
CA ASP A 87 -1.59 -0.08 11.23
C ASP A 87 -0.24 0.22 10.59
N ARG A 88 0.58 -0.81 10.35
CA ARG A 88 1.87 -0.72 9.66
C ARG A 88 1.70 -0.25 8.22
N PHE A 89 2.64 0.54 7.73
CA PHE A 89 2.60 1.14 6.39
C PHE A 89 2.60 0.11 5.28
N GLY A 90 3.19 -1.06 5.53
CA GLY A 90 3.11 -2.22 4.66
C GLY A 90 1.68 -2.74 4.42
N ASN A 91 0.71 -2.37 5.25
CA ASN A 91 -0.68 -2.79 5.15
C ASN A 91 -1.62 -1.69 4.61
N LEU A 92 -1.13 -0.46 4.44
CA LEU A 92 -1.97 0.70 4.15
C LEU A 92 -1.88 1.09 2.68
N CYS A 93 -3.00 1.41 2.03
CA CYS A 93 -2.97 1.99 0.68
C CYS A 93 -3.97 3.13 0.56
N LEU A 94 -3.68 4.08 -0.34
CA LEU A 94 -4.58 5.21 -0.59
C LEU A 94 -5.57 4.83 -1.70
N ILE A 95 -6.86 4.97 -1.40
CA ILE A 95 -7.95 4.61 -2.29
C ILE A 95 -9.08 5.65 -2.24
N SER A 96 -10.12 5.46 -3.06
CA SER A 96 -11.30 6.33 -3.00
C SER A 96 -12.15 6.02 -1.75
N PRO A 97 -12.84 7.02 -1.16
CA PRO A 97 -13.77 6.78 -0.05
C PRO A 97 -14.88 5.77 -0.40
N SER A 98 -15.34 5.77 -1.65
CA SER A 98 -16.33 4.82 -2.16
C SER A 98 -15.83 3.38 -2.13
N SER A 99 -14.59 3.14 -2.58
CA SER A 99 -13.99 1.80 -2.51
C SER A 99 -13.77 1.38 -1.06
N ASN A 100 -13.30 2.29 -0.21
CA ASN A 100 -13.05 1.99 1.19
C ASN A 100 -14.32 1.57 1.95
N SER A 101 -15.41 2.32 1.75
CA SER A 101 -16.70 1.99 2.34
C SER A 101 -17.21 0.61 1.95
N ARG A 102 -16.80 0.09 0.78
CA ARG A 102 -17.22 -1.22 0.28
C ARG A 102 -16.31 -2.36 0.75
N LEU A 103 -15.00 -2.10 0.88
CA LEU A 103 -13.98 -3.14 1.01
C LEU A 103 -13.33 -3.25 2.39
N SER A 104 -13.59 -2.31 3.31
CA SER A 104 -12.95 -2.27 4.64
C SER A 104 -12.90 -3.62 5.37
N ASN A 105 -13.99 -4.41 5.31
CA ASN A 105 -14.11 -5.71 6.00
C ASN A 105 -13.76 -6.93 5.12
N TYR A 106 -13.34 -6.72 3.88
CA TYR A 106 -13.03 -7.82 2.96
C TYR A 106 -11.70 -8.47 3.35
N SER A 107 -11.58 -9.78 3.11
CA SER A 107 -10.27 -10.43 3.20
C SER A 107 -9.33 -9.92 2.08
N PRO A 108 -8.00 -10.01 2.24
CA PRO A 108 -7.06 -9.70 1.16
C PRO A 108 -7.38 -10.42 -0.16
N GLN A 109 -7.84 -11.67 -0.07
CA GLN A 109 -8.23 -12.49 -1.22
C GLN A 109 -9.48 -11.93 -1.90
N ASP A 110 -10.49 -11.51 -1.11
CA ASP A 110 -11.72 -10.91 -1.64
C ASP A 110 -11.45 -9.53 -2.26
N LYS A 111 -10.57 -8.71 -1.65
CA LYS A 111 -10.11 -7.44 -2.22
C LYS A 111 -9.40 -7.68 -3.56
N LYS A 112 -8.45 -8.62 -3.60
CA LYS A 112 -7.75 -9.01 -4.82
C LYS A 112 -8.72 -9.45 -5.92
N LYS A 113 -9.71 -10.29 -5.58
CA LYS A 113 -10.74 -10.74 -6.51
C LYS A 113 -11.55 -9.56 -7.03
N PHE A 114 -12.05 -8.70 -6.14
CA PHE A 114 -12.80 -7.51 -6.50
C PHE A 114 -12.02 -6.62 -7.48
N TYR A 115 -10.77 -6.29 -7.19
CA TYR A 115 -9.99 -5.40 -8.07
C TYR A 115 -9.56 -6.04 -9.38
N ARG A 116 -9.39 -7.37 -9.43
CA ARG A 116 -9.19 -8.10 -10.69
C ARG A 116 -10.44 -8.11 -11.55
N GLU A 117 -11.61 -8.30 -10.97
CA GLU A 117 -12.89 -8.26 -11.71
C GLU A 117 -13.20 -6.84 -12.23
N ASN A 118 -12.65 -5.80 -11.59
CA ASN A 118 -12.83 -4.41 -11.97
C ASN A 118 -11.60 -3.80 -12.67
N ASN A 119 -10.51 -4.55 -12.87
CA ASN A 119 -9.19 -4.13 -13.42
C ASN A 119 -8.64 -2.79 -12.90
N ARG A 120 -8.90 -2.40 -11.65
CA ARG A 120 -8.72 -1.00 -11.22
C ARG A 120 -8.10 -0.83 -9.85
N ALA A 121 -6.84 -1.23 -9.71
CA ALA A 121 -6.02 -0.73 -8.62
C ALA A 121 -6.11 0.81 -8.59
N GLU A 122 -6.31 1.39 -7.42
CA GLU A 122 -6.44 2.85 -7.26
C GLU A 122 -5.11 3.54 -6.91
N SER A 123 -4.10 2.75 -6.52
CA SER A 123 -2.70 3.16 -6.30
C SER A 123 -1.74 2.08 -6.81
N LEU A 124 -0.50 2.47 -7.13
CA LEU A 124 0.55 1.50 -7.51
C LEU A 124 1.00 0.69 -6.30
N LYS A 125 1.03 1.30 -5.10
CA LYS A 125 1.22 0.56 -3.84
C LYS A 125 0.23 -0.59 -3.72
N GLN A 126 -1.06 -0.33 -3.95
CA GLN A 126 -2.10 -1.37 -3.93
C GLN A 126 -1.89 -2.41 -5.05
N ALA A 127 -1.54 -2.00 -6.26
CA ALA A 127 -1.25 -2.93 -7.36
C ALA A 127 -0.14 -3.92 -6.98
N ILE A 128 0.93 -3.43 -6.34
CA ILE A 128 2.03 -4.24 -5.83
C ILE A 128 1.53 -5.19 -4.74
N MET A 129 0.70 -4.73 -3.80
CA MET A 129 0.08 -5.61 -2.79
C MET A 129 -0.69 -6.78 -3.44
N MET A 130 -1.45 -6.51 -4.50
CA MET A 130 -2.19 -7.55 -5.22
C MET A 130 -1.30 -8.52 -6.00
N ASN A 131 -0.02 -8.20 -6.20
CA ASN A 131 0.89 -9.10 -6.90
C ASN A 131 1.47 -10.19 -5.99
N TYR A 132 1.34 -10.06 -4.67
CA TYR A 132 1.72 -11.12 -3.74
C TYR A 132 0.84 -12.36 -4.00
N PRO A 133 1.41 -13.57 -4.12
CA PRO A 133 0.64 -14.79 -4.37
C PRO A 133 -0.46 -14.97 -3.33
N GLU A 134 -0.07 -14.89 -2.06
CA GLU A 134 -0.97 -14.97 -0.91
C GLU A 134 -0.57 -13.95 0.16
N TRP A 135 -1.56 -13.31 0.77
CA TRP A 135 -1.37 -12.61 2.04
C TRP A 135 -1.51 -13.54 3.25
N GLY A 136 -1.91 -14.80 3.01
CA GLY A 136 -1.88 -15.95 3.93
C GLY A 136 -2.89 -15.94 5.08
N PRO A 137 -3.00 -17.05 5.85
CA PRO A 137 -3.65 -17.07 7.16
C PRO A 137 -2.79 -16.35 8.22
N VAL A 138 -3.31 -16.22 9.45
CA VAL A 138 -2.65 -15.50 10.58
C VAL A 138 -1.19 -15.96 10.76
N GLY A 139 -0.24 -15.00 10.69
CA GLY A 139 1.21 -15.23 10.80
C GLY A 139 1.97 -15.00 9.47
N GLN A 140 1.38 -15.38 8.33
CA GLN A 140 1.96 -15.10 7.00
C GLN A 140 1.63 -13.66 6.55
N GLY A 141 0.47 -13.14 6.95
CA GLY A 141 0.08 -11.75 6.67
C GLY A 141 1.06 -10.73 7.23
N LEU A 142 1.54 -10.94 8.47
CA LEU A 142 2.49 -10.01 9.09
C LEU A 142 3.83 -9.98 8.33
N LYS A 143 4.35 -11.15 7.91
CA LYS A 143 5.57 -11.23 7.10
C LYS A 143 5.42 -10.49 5.77
N ASN A 144 4.27 -10.59 5.12
CA ASN A 144 4.01 -9.87 3.88
C ASN A 144 3.87 -8.36 4.10
N ILE A 145 3.23 -7.93 5.19
CA ILE A 145 3.20 -6.53 5.62
C ILE A 145 4.63 -6.02 5.82
N GLU A 146 5.46 -6.72 6.58
CA GLU A 146 6.85 -6.34 6.86
C GLU A 146 7.71 -6.26 5.60
N LYS A 147 7.60 -7.28 4.74
CA LYS A 147 8.30 -7.27 3.45
C LYS A 147 7.83 -6.11 2.57
N HIS A 148 6.52 -5.91 2.47
CA HIS A 148 5.97 -4.82 1.66
C HIS A 148 6.35 -3.45 2.22
N GLU A 149 6.35 -3.27 3.54
CA GLU A 149 6.81 -2.05 4.21
C GLU A 149 8.25 -1.72 3.84
N SER A 150 9.15 -2.69 3.99
CA SER A 150 10.58 -2.53 3.70
C SER A 150 10.81 -2.04 2.27
N LEU A 151 10.15 -2.65 1.27
CA LEU A 151 10.24 -2.24 -0.13
C LEU A 151 9.74 -0.80 -0.36
N MET A 152 8.74 -0.36 0.40
CA MET A 152 8.12 0.95 0.21
C MET A 152 8.94 2.04 0.89
N LEU A 153 9.58 1.71 2.01
CA LEU A 153 10.56 2.57 2.67
C LEU A 153 11.82 2.72 1.80
N GLU A 154 12.31 1.65 1.19
CA GLU A 154 13.42 1.70 0.23
C GLU A 154 13.09 2.68 -0.91
N VAL A 155 11.91 2.56 -1.53
CA VAL A 155 11.48 3.51 -2.59
C VAL A 155 11.38 4.95 -2.09
N LEU A 156 10.86 5.16 -0.88
CA LEU A 156 10.73 6.51 -0.29
C LEU A 156 12.09 7.15 0.04
N THR A 157 13.10 6.35 0.38
CA THR A 157 14.41 6.79 0.87
C THR A 157 15.51 6.79 -0.19
N ASP A 158 15.44 5.91 -1.19
CA ASP A 158 16.35 5.89 -2.36
C ASP A 158 16.10 7.05 -3.34
N SER A 159 15.18 7.95 -2.99
CA SER A 159 15.05 9.26 -3.60
C SER A 159 16.27 10.12 -3.26
N LYS A 160 17.41 9.87 -3.89
CA LYS A 160 18.54 10.81 -3.88
C LYS A 160 18.01 12.17 -4.39
N ALA A 161 18.08 13.16 -3.51
CA ALA A 161 17.88 14.57 -3.82
C ALA A 161 18.94 15.06 -4.80
#